data_AF-A0A964DCH3-F1
#
_entry.id   AF-A0A964DCH3-F1
#
_cell.length_a   1.000
_cell.length_b   1.000
_cell.length_c   1.000
_cell.angle_alpha   90.00
_cell.angle_beta   90.00
_cell.angle_gamma   90.00
#
_symmetry.space_group_name_H-M   'P 1'
#
loop_
_entity.id
_entity.type
_entity.pdbx_description
1 polymer ?
#
loop_
_entity_poly.entity_id
_entity_poly.type
_entity_poly.pdbx_seq_one_letter_code
_entity_poly.pdbx_strand_id
1 'polypeptide(L)'
;MSKGQDELDPLPSEKLCNKFRPYNHTLKIPGDGPLGNEKKEKMHYKGNDKKEVVITLQKMLKTLGYDLGTSGPNNDGVDGKFWDSTEEAVIDFQGKNKDWDGEQLKEEGKVGPRSSDALNRAVVGKEYETMVGDQSEKQKWHDHYQTPVKLTSKYVLLTATAKALENPVTIEIDDEKKGKVVIVGQIPEIVREATLTIRLIDTYGKPAGNARYRLEVEDRQFEGHTTEADGILSHKISKNAKTGKLILDTIIYNLIISDDIPMASINRWIDSPDYPSPVQ
;
A
#
# COMPACT_ATOMS: atom_id res chain seq x y z
N MET A 1 25.69 -2.88 -18.96
CA MET A 1 24.30 -2.76 -18.48
C MET A 1 24.10 -1.31 -18.06
N SER A 2 23.39 -0.54 -18.88
CA SER A 2 23.04 0.84 -18.55
C SER A 2 22.06 0.81 -17.39
N LYS A 3 22.37 1.46 -16.26
CA LYS A 3 21.37 1.71 -15.20
C LYS A 3 20.26 2.56 -15.84
N GLY A 4 19.12 1.94 -16.12
CA GLY A 4 17.98 2.61 -16.72
C GLY A 4 17.15 3.26 -15.61
N GLN A 5 16.91 4.56 -15.79
CA GLN A 5 16.02 5.45 -15.01
C GLN A 5 16.33 5.58 -13.51
N ASP A 6 16.73 6.80 -13.14
CA ASP A 6 17.18 7.24 -11.82
C ASP A 6 16.11 7.05 -10.72
N GLU A 7 15.95 5.83 -10.22
CA GLU A 7 15.32 5.60 -8.91
C GLU A 7 16.20 6.28 -7.86
N LEU A 8 15.65 7.28 -7.16
CA LEU A 8 16.40 8.01 -6.13
C LEU A 8 16.74 7.05 -4.98
N ASP A 9 18.04 6.85 -4.76
CA ASP A 9 18.52 6.02 -3.65
C ASP A 9 17.97 6.54 -2.30
N PRO A 10 17.55 5.64 -1.40
CA PRO A 10 17.12 6.02 -0.05
C PRO A 10 18.28 6.70 0.71
N LEU A 11 17.93 7.47 1.75
CA LEU A 11 18.95 8.05 2.63
C LEU A 11 19.79 6.93 3.26
N PRO A 12 21.13 7.08 3.29
CA PRO A 12 22.03 6.03 3.73
C PRO A 12 22.09 5.95 5.25
N SER A 13 21.04 5.42 5.89
CA SER A 13 20.87 5.43 7.35
C SER A 13 22.09 4.91 8.12
N GLU A 14 22.77 3.87 7.63
CA GLU A 14 24.01 3.35 8.25
C GLU A 14 25.18 4.34 8.19
N LYS A 15 25.34 5.09 7.08
CA LYS A 15 26.37 6.14 6.98
C LYS A 15 26.06 7.32 7.88
N LEU A 16 24.80 7.55 8.23
CA LEU A 16 24.40 8.66 9.11
C LEU A 16 24.62 8.35 10.60
N CYS A 17 25.12 7.16 10.94
CA CYS A 17 25.61 6.83 12.28
C CYS A 17 26.82 7.69 12.66
N ASN A 18 27.04 7.86 13.97
CA ASN A 18 28.19 8.60 14.48
C ASN A 18 29.51 7.93 14.10
N LYS A 19 30.49 8.75 13.70
CA LYS A 19 31.85 8.30 13.37
C LYS A 19 32.62 7.75 14.58
N PHE A 20 32.43 8.38 15.73
CA PHE A 20 33.12 8.01 16.97
C PHE A 20 32.17 7.38 17.97
N ARG A 21 32.66 6.31 18.61
CA ARG A 21 31.93 5.46 19.55
C ARG A 21 31.52 6.28 20.78
N PRO A 22 30.23 6.47 21.10
CA PRO A 22 29.86 6.65 22.49
C PRO A 22 30.07 5.30 23.20
N TYR A 23 30.71 5.33 24.38
CA TYR A 23 31.15 4.14 25.13
C TYR A 23 30.04 3.15 25.54
N ASN A 24 28.76 3.42 25.25
CA ASN A 24 27.65 2.76 25.95
C ASN A 24 26.36 2.48 25.15
N HIS A 25 26.41 2.31 23.82
CA HIS A 25 25.26 1.82 23.04
C HIS A 25 25.58 0.50 22.32
N THR A 26 24.60 -0.40 22.32
CA THR A 26 24.69 -1.79 21.84
C THR A 26 24.81 -1.95 20.32
N LEU A 27 24.52 -0.91 19.54
CA LEU A 27 24.59 -0.95 18.06
C LEU A 27 25.86 -0.26 17.57
N LYS A 28 26.87 -1.07 17.20
CA LYS A 28 28.24 -0.66 16.83
C LYS A 28 28.39 -0.45 15.33
N ILE A 29 27.68 0.51 14.74
CA ILE A 29 27.80 0.80 13.29
C ILE A 29 28.59 2.09 13.10
N PRO A 30 29.86 2.03 12.64
CA PRO A 30 30.59 3.23 12.29
C PRO A 30 29.94 3.87 11.04
N GLY A 31 29.71 5.18 11.10
CA GLY A 31 29.23 5.98 9.97
C GLY A 31 30.05 7.25 9.78
N ASP A 32 29.60 8.09 8.85
CA ASP A 32 30.18 9.39 8.50
C ASP A 32 29.65 10.53 9.35
N GLY A 33 28.63 10.30 10.20
CA GLY A 33 28.03 11.26 11.12
C GLY A 33 26.64 11.75 10.67
N PRO A 34 25.84 12.37 11.54
CA PRO A 34 24.53 12.89 11.16
C PRO A 34 24.64 14.16 10.29
N LEU A 35 23.63 14.40 9.45
CA LEU A 35 23.42 15.69 8.81
C LEU A 35 22.86 16.69 9.82
N GLY A 36 23.08 17.98 9.59
CA GLY A 36 22.48 19.05 10.38
C GLY A 36 22.78 20.42 9.78
N ASN A 37 22.28 21.47 10.44
CA ASN A 37 22.43 22.83 9.94
C ASN A 37 23.92 23.26 9.85
N GLU A 38 24.37 23.61 8.64
CA GLU A 38 25.76 24.00 8.38
C GLU A 38 26.12 25.35 8.98
N LYS A 39 25.20 26.32 8.95
CA LYS A 39 25.42 27.68 9.50
C LYS A 39 25.51 27.68 11.02
N LYS A 40 24.87 26.72 11.67
CA LYS A 40 24.87 26.54 13.13
C LYS A 40 25.89 25.50 13.60
N GLU A 41 26.83 25.09 12.73
CA GLU A 41 27.89 24.12 13.04
C GLU A 41 27.36 22.74 13.53
N LYS A 42 26.14 22.37 13.13
CA LYS A 42 25.51 21.08 13.48
C LYS A 42 25.76 19.97 12.46
N MET A 43 26.42 20.29 11.34
CA MET A 43 26.76 19.32 10.29
C MET A 43 27.95 18.46 10.70
N HIS A 44 27.71 17.17 10.95
CA HIS A 44 28.76 16.23 11.36
C HIS A 44 29.11 15.21 10.27
N TYR A 45 28.28 15.05 9.24
CA TYR A 45 28.54 14.17 8.10
C TYR A 45 29.84 14.52 7.37
N LYS A 46 30.71 13.52 7.16
CA LYS A 46 32.03 13.66 6.53
C LYS A 46 32.16 12.93 5.19
N GLY A 47 31.09 12.32 4.68
CA GLY A 47 31.10 11.70 3.36
C GLY A 47 31.29 12.73 2.24
N ASN A 48 31.99 12.33 1.18
CA ASN A 48 32.22 13.21 0.01
C ASN A 48 30.94 13.46 -0.79
N ASP A 49 29.90 12.67 -0.55
CA ASP A 49 28.55 12.73 -1.13
C ASP A 49 27.58 13.61 -0.30
N LYS A 50 28.10 14.46 0.60
CA LYS A 50 27.29 15.26 1.53
C LYS A 50 26.19 16.06 0.80
N LYS A 51 26.53 16.72 -0.30
CA LYS A 51 25.60 17.60 -1.01
C LYS A 51 24.45 16.78 -1.60
N GLU A 52 24.77 15.65 -2.20
CA GLU A 52 23.83 14.71 -2.80
C GLU A 52 22.89 14.15 -1.73
N VAL A 53 23.42 13.74 -0.58
CA VAL A 53 22.60 13.24 0.55
C VAL A 53 21.66 14.33 1.10
N VAL A 54 22.11 15.59 1.18
CA VAL A 54 21.24 16.72 1.59
C VAL A 54 20.15 16.98 0.54
N ILE A 55 20.46 16.91 -0.75
CA ILE A 55 19.46 17.02 -1.82
C ILE A 55 18.41 15.91 -1.68
N THR A 56 18.82 14.66 -1.45
CA THR A 56 17.90 13.54 -1.24
C THR A 56 16.99 13.80 -0.03
N LEU A 57 17.54 14.26 1.10
CA LEU A 57 16.77 14.64 2.27
C LEU A 57 15.73 15.73 1.95
N GLN A 58 16.15 16.80 1.27
CA GLN A 58 15.26 17.91 0.90
C GLN A 58 14.13 17.42 -0.02
N LYS A 59 14.44 16.59 -1.02
CA LYS A 59 13.40 15.98 -1.88
C LYS A 59 12.41 15.13 -1.09
N MET A 60 12.87 14.34 -0.11
CA MET A 60 11.97 13.55 0.74
C MET A 60 11.05 14.45 1.57
N LEU A 61 11.60 15.47 2.23
CA LEU A 61 10.79 16.44 2.99
C LEU A 61 9.78 17.16 2.09
N LYS A 62 10.19 17.60 0.90
CA LYS A 62 9.29 18.22 -0.07
C LYS A 62 8.17 17.28 -0.50
N THR A 63 8.49 16.02 -0.76
CA THR A 63 7.50 14.96 -1.09
C THR A 63 6.48 14.77 0.03
N LEU A 64 6.91 14.91 1.29
CA LEU A 64 6.05 14.83 2.46
C LEU A 64 5.28 16.12 2.76
N GLY A 65 5.45 17.17 1.93
CA GLY A 65 4.72 18.43 2.01
C GLY A 65 5.34 19.49 2.93
N TYR A 66 6.59 19.31 3.35
CA TYR A 66 7.29 20.33 4.14
C TYR A 66 7.75 21.49 3.23
N ASP A 67 7.66 22.72 3.75
CA ASP A 67 8.19 23.91 3.09
C ASP A 67 9.69 24.03 3.39
N LEU A 68 10.48 24.16 2.33
CA LEU A 68 11.94 24.31 2.39
C LEU A 68 12.38 25.71 1.90
N GLY A 69 11.43 26.60 1.66
CA GLY A 69 11.64 27.91 1.09
C GLY A 69 11.77 27.88 -0.44
N THR A 70 12.37 28.93 -0.99
CA THR A 70 12.43 29.17 -2.44
C THR A 70 13.87 29.14 -2.98
N SER A 71 14.80 28.48 -2.30
CA SER A 71 16.16 28.31 -2.83
C SER A 71 16.21 27.19 -3.88
N GLY A 72 17.37 27.02 -4.52
CA GLY A 72 17.59 26.00 -5.54
C GLY A 72 17.13 26.42 -6.95
N PRO A 73 17.45 25.62 -7.99
CA PRO A 73 17.17 25.97 -9.38
C PRO A 73 15.67 26.12 -9.70
N ASN A 74 14.82 25.39 -8.97
CA ASN A 74 13.38 25.35 -9.20
C ASN A 74 12.58 26.22 -8.22
N ASN A 75 13.26 26.98 -7.34
CA ASN A 75 12.65 27.72 -6.24
C ASN A 75 11.80 26.84 -5.30
N ASP A 76 12.24 25.60 -5.06
CA ASP A 76 11.55 24.59 -4.26
C ASP A 76 12.24 24.28 -2.92
N GLY A 77 13.36 24.95 -2.64
CA GLY A 77 14.19 24.77 -1.46
C GLY A 77 15.20 23.61 -1.56
N VAL A 78 15.29 22.95 -2.72
CA VAL A 78 16.19 21.82 -2.97
C VAL A 78 17.50 22.33 -3.58
N ASP A 79 18.50 22.62 -2.74
CA ASP A 79 19.77 23.23 -3.16
C ASP A 79 21.03 22.52 -2.61
N GLY A 80 20.84 21.47 -1.81
CA GLY A 80 21.92 20.74 -1.14
C GLY A 80 22.54 21.48 0.04
N LYS A 81 21.89 22.54 0.53
CA LYS A 81 22.32 23.32 1.70
C LYS A 81 21.39 23.07 2.87
N PHE A 82 21.92 22.48 3.93
CA PHE A 82 21.16 22.24 5.14
C PHE A 82 21.17 23.51 6.00
N TRP A 83 20.24 24.43 5.77
CA TRP A 83 20.08 25.68 6.53
C TRP A 83 18.81 25.65 7.40
N ASP A 84 18.32 26.82 7.81
CA ASP A 84 17.24 26.96 8.79
C ASP A 84 15.92 26.32 8.33
N SER A 85 15.48 26.56 7.09
CA SER A 85 14.25 25.95 6.56
C SER A 85 14.30 24.42 6.54
N THR A 86 15.43 23.84 6.13
CA THR A 86 15.64 22.38 6.17
C THR A 86 15.67 21.86 7.61
N GLU A 87 16.28 22.59 8.54
CA GLU A 87 16.32 22.22 9.97
C GLU A 87 14.95 22.24 10.62
N GLU A 88 14.16 23.29 10.36
CA GLU A 88 12.78 23.41 10.85
C GLU A 88 11.89 22.29 10.31
N ALA A 89 11.98 21.98 9.02
CA ALA A 89 11.27 20.86 8.41
C ALA A 89 11.67 19.51 9.04
N VAL A 90 12.96 19.31 9.34
CA VAL A 90 13.44 18.10 10.04
C VAL A 90 12.91 18.03 11.47
N ILE A 91 12.88 19.14 12.21
CA ILE A 91 12.33 19.20 13.57
C ILE A 91 10.84 18.84 13.55
N ASP A 92 10.07 19.45 12.65
CA ASP A 92 8.64 19.18 12.53
C ASP A 92 8.36 17.72 12.12
N PHE A 93 9.16 17.18 11.18
CA PHE A 93 9.12 15.76 10.85
C PHE A 93 9.41 14.88 12.08
N GLN A 94 10.44 15.21 12.87
CA GLN A 94 10.81 14.47 14.07
C GLN A 94 9.71 14.48 15.12
N GLY A 95 9.04 15.62 15.35
CA GLY A 95 7.94 15.72 16.32
C GLY A 95 6.71 14.89 15.94
N LYS A 96 6.54 14.58 14.65
CA LYS A 96 5.37 13.84 14.13
C LYS A 96 5.62 12.35 13.90
N ASN A 97 6.87 11.88 14.00
CA ASN A 97 7.24 10.54 13.53
C ASN A 97 8.00 9.72 14.58
N LYS A 98 7.88 8.40 14.43
CA LYS A 98 8.51 7.40 15.29
C LYS A 98 9.61 6.65 14.55
N ASP A 99 10.59 6.17 15.30
CA ASP A 99 11.64 5.29 14.78
C ASP A 99 11.17 3.84 14.56
N TRP A 100 12.08 2.97 14.14
CA TRP A 100 11.80 1.56 13.87
C TRP A 100 11.40 0.75 15.12
N ASP A 101 11.75 1.20 16.32
CA ASP A 101 11.35 0.58 17.59
C ASP A 101 9.96 1.06 18.05
N GLY A 102 9.41 2.10 17.40
CA GLY A 102 8.12 2.71 17.75
C GLY A 102 8.23 3.84 18.77
N GLU A 103 9.46 4.28 19.07
CA GLU A 103 9.74 5.39 19.97
C GLU A 103 9.71 6.73 19.22
N GLN A 104 9.32 7.79 19.92
CA GLN A 104 9.29 9.14 19.35
C GLN A 104 10.69 9.58 18.92
N LEU A 105 10.82 10.15 17.72
CA LEU A 105 12.08 10.74 17.29
C LEU A 105 12.43 11.96 18.14
N LYS A 106 13.73 12.18 18.34
CA LYS A 106 14.23 13.36 19.06
C LYS A 106 14.17 14.59 18.14
N GLU A 107 13.47 15.63 18.58
CA GLU A 107 13.32 16.92 17.90
C GLU A 107 14.60 17.77 18.04
N GLU A 108 15.65 17.45 17.28
CA GLU A 108 16.94 18.14 17.39
C GLU A 108 17.44 18.76 16.08
N GLY A 109 16.71 18.59 14.98
CA GLY A 109 17.07 19.14 13.67
C GLY A 109 18.28 18.49 13.02
N LYS A 110 18.74 17.36 13.56
CA LYS A 110 19.81 16.52 13.00
C LYS A 110 19.23 15.25 12.40
N VAL A 111 19.74 14.87 11.23
CA VAL A 111 19.34 13.63 10.55
C VAL A 111 20.40 12.59 10.78
N GLY A 112 20.23 11.82 11.85
CA GLY A 112 20.98 10.59 12.13
C GLY A 112 20.24 9.33 11.61
N PRO A 113 20.67 8.12 12.02
CA PRO A 113 20.14 6.88 11.48
C PRO A 113 18.63 6.71 11.72
N ARG A 114 18.14 7.06 12.91
CA ARG A 114 16.70 6.97 13.27
C ARG A 114 15.83 7.88 12.40
N SER A 115 16.22 9.15 12.25
CA SER A 115 15.51 10.12 11.41
C SER A 115 15.53 9.72 9.93
N SER A 116 16.69 9.27 9.44
CA SER A 116 16.90 8.80 8.07
C SER A 116 16.01 7.60 7.72
N ASP A 117 16.00 6.58 8.58
CA ASP A 117 15.12 5.42 8.40
C ASP A 117 13.64 5.81 8.39
N ALA A 118 13.23 6.67 9.32
CA ALA A 118 11.85 7.14 9.37
C ALA A 118 11.45 7.90 8.11
N LEU A 119 12.33 8.74 7.56
CA LEU A 119 12.11 9.43 6.28
C LEU A 119 11.96 8.44 5.13
N ASN A 120 12.87 7.48 5.01
CA ASN A 120 12.81 6.43 3.99
C ASN A 120 11.47 5.68 4.07
N ARG A 121 11.05 5.25 5.26
CA ARG A 121 9.74 4.59 5.45
C ARG A 121 8.56 5.49 5.10
N ALA A 122 8.63 6.78 5.43
CA ALA A 122 7.55 7.73 5.19
C ALA A 122 7.32 8.02 3.69
N VAL A 123 8.37 7.93 2.87
CA VAL A 123 8.27 8.14 1.42
C VAL A 123 7.94 6.86 0.64
N VAL A 124 7.85 5.68 1.29
CA VAL A 124 7.38 4.45 0.63
C VAL A 124 6.02 4.67 0.00
N GLY A 125 5.91 4.39 -1.30
CA GLY A 125 4.66 4.55 -2.03
C GLY A 125 4.34 5.97 -2.49
N LYS A 126 5.14 6.98 -2.12
CA LYS A 126 4.89 8.38 -2.47
C LYS A 126 5.43 8.70 -3.86
N GLU A 127 4.70 9.58 -4.55
CA GLU A 127 5.10 10.16 -5.83
C GLU A 127 5.80 11.50 -5.60
N TYR A 128 6.78 11.82 -6.42
CA TYR A 128 7.38 13.13 -6.54
C TYR A 128 7.40 13.57 -7.99
N GLU A 129 7.39 14.88 -8.21
CA GLU A 129 7.42 15.48 -9.54
C GLU A 129 8.85 15.89 -9.86
N THR A 130 9.31 15.54 -11.06
CA THR A 130 10.59 15.99 -11.60
C THR A 130 10.35 16.69 -12.93
N MET A 131 11.17 17.70 -13.21
CA MET A 131 11.14 18.41 -14.49
C MET A 131 12.15 17.75 -15.43
N VAL A 132 11.67 17.24 -16.57
CA VAL A 132 12.50 16.71 -17.67
C VAL A 132 12.27 17.61 -18.88
N GLY A 133 13.17 18.60 -19.06
CA GLY A 133 12.92 19.70 -20.00
C GLY A 133 11.72 20.55 -19.55
N ASP A 134 10.77 20.76 -20.45
CA ASP A 134 9.54 21.53 -20.18
C ASP A 134 8.37 20.67 -19.66
N GLN A 135 8.59 19.36 -19.45
CA GLN A 135 7.54 18.44 -19.01
C GLN A 135 7.77 18.00 -17.56
N SER A 136 6.67 17.93 -16.82
CA SER A 136 6.61 17.32 -15.50
C SER A 136 6.40 15.81 -15.62
N GLU A 137 7.32 15.03 -15.06
CA GLU A 137 7.15 13.59 -14.89
C GLU A 137 6.91 13.25 -13.42
N LYS A 138 5.89 12.43 -13.17
CA LYS A 138 5.67 11.84 -11.84
C LYS A 138 6.50 10.58 -11.72
N GLN A 139 7.36 10.55 -10.73
CA GLN A 139 8.16 9.40 -10.35
C GLN A 139 7.76 8.95 -8.95
N LYS A 140 8.09 7.71 -8.62
CA LYS A 140 7.80 7.11 -7.31
C LYS A 140 9.12 6.88 -6.59
N TRP A 141 9.18 7.11 -5.28
CA TRP A 141 10.40 6.89 -4.50
C TRP A 141 10.86 5.44 -4.55
N HIS A 142 10.11 4.56 -3.88
CA HIS A 142 10.30 3.13 -3.92
C HIS A 142 9.02 2.46 -3.40
N ASP A 143 8.75 1.26 -3.91
CA ASP A 143 7.58 0.47 -3.57
C ASP A 143 7.72 -0.26 -2.24
N HIS A 144 8.95 -0.50 -1.80
CA HIS A 144 9.28 -1.06 -0.51
C HIS A 144 10.62 -0.51 -0.01
N TYR A 145 10.82 -0.58 1.29
CA TYR A 145 12.05 -0.20 1.97
C TYR A 145 12.26 -1.11 3.18
N GLN A 146 13.44 -1.71 3.27
CA GLN A 146 13.86 -2.48 4.43
C GLN A 146 14.78 -1.63 5.30
N THR A 147 14.41 -1.43 6.57
CA THR A 147 15.31 -0.83 7.57
C THR A 147 16.59 -1.67 7.63
N PRO A 148 17.80 -1.06 7.54
CA PRO A 148 19.05 -1.80 7.58
C PRO A 148 19.12 -2.75 8.78
N VAL A 149 19.33 -4.03 8.52
CA VAL A 149 19.29 -5.09 9.55
C VAL A 149 20.23 -4.77 10.71
N LYS A 150 21.39 -4.15 10.43
CA LYS A 150 22.35 -3.78 11.46
C LYS A 150 21.84 -2.73 12.44
N LEU A 151 20.85 -1.91 12.07
CA LEU A 151 20.26 -0.87 12.93
C LEU A 151 19.20 -1.40 13.89
N THR A 152 18.61 -2.55 13.59
CA THR A 152 17.54 -3.12 14.40
C THR A 152 18.08 -4.18 15.35
N SER A 153 17.46 -4.30 16.53
CA SER A 153 17.83 -5.32 17.53
C SER A 153 16.88 -6.51 17.56
N LYS A 154 15.57 -6.29 17.47
CA LYS A 154 14.54 -7.32 17.67
C LYS A 154 13.88 -7.83 16.39
N TYR A 155 13.73 -6.96 15.40
CA TYR A 155 12.96 -7.24 14.18
C TYR A 155 13.69 -6.77 12.93
N VAL A 156 13.53 -7.48 11.83
CA VAL A 156 13.79 -6.91 10.49
C VAL A 156 12.51 -6.24 10.04
N LEU A 157 12.59 -4.93 9.76
CA LEU A 157 11.42 -4.12 9.41
C LEU A 157 11.38 -3.86 7.90
N LEU A 158 10.35 -4.38 7.24
CA LEU A 158 9.99 -4.07 5.86
C LEU A 158 8.79 -3.12 5.85
N THR A 159 8.90 -2.00 5.15
CA THR A 159 7.78 -1.11 4.84
C THR A 159 7.49 -1.22 3.35
N ALA A 160 6.26 -1.52 2.94
CA ALA A 160 5.94 -1.78 1.55
C ALA A 160 4.54 -1.29 1.18
N THR A 161 4.32 -0.92 -0.08
CA THR A 161 2.96 -0.73 -0.59
C THR A 161 2.27 -2.08 -0.78
N ALA A 162 0.94 -2.11 -0.78
CA ALA A 162 0.21 -3.35 -1.07
C ALA A 162 0.58 -3.94 -2.45
N LYS A 163 0.72 -3.07 -3.46
CA LYS A 163 1.14 -3.45 -4.81
C LYS A 163 2.52 -4.09 -4.84
N ALA A 164 3.46 -3.61 -4.03
CA ALA A 164 4.80 -4.18 -3.93
C ALA A 164 4.77 -5.65 -3.49
N LEU A 165 3.80 -6.00 -2.64
CA LEU A 165 3.63 -7.35 -2.10
C LEU A 165 2.82 -8.29 -3.00
N GLU A 166 2.33 -7.81 -4.15
CA GLU A 166 1.78 -8.69 -5.20
C GLU A 166 2.88 -9.56 -5.82
N ASN A 167 4.13 -9.10 -5.75
CA ASN A 167 5.31 -9.85 -6.13
C ASN A 167 6.08 -10.29 -4.87
N PRO A 168 6.78 -11.45 -4.89
CA PRO A 168 7.59 -11.87 -3.76
C PRO A 168 8.67 -10.84 -3.40
N VAL A 169 8.68 -10.38 -2.15
CA VAL A 169 9.75 -9.54 -1.58
C VAL A 169 10.58 -10.39 -0.64
N THR A 170 11.87 -10.53 -0.95
CA THR A 170 12.83 -11.25 -0.09
C THR A 170 13.31 -10.34 1.03
N ILE A 171 13.21 -10.81 2.27
CA ILE A 171 13.80 -10.16 3.43
C ILE A 171 14.85 -11.07 4.05
N GLU A 172 16.05 -10.55 4.26
CA GLU A 172 17.09 -11.26 5.00
C GLU A 172 16.82 -11.10 6.49
N ILE A 173 16.52 -12.21 7.15
CA ILE A 173 16.30 -12.28 8.60
C ILE A 173 17.45 -13.06 9.20
N ASP A 174 18.13 -12.44 10.17
CA ASP A 174 19.08 -13.12 11.05
C ASP A 174 18.30 -14.04 12.01
N ASP A 175 18.81 -15.24 12.31
CA ASP A 175 18.11 -16.30 13.06
C ASP A 175 17.57 -15.83 14.43
N GLU A 176 18.18 -14.77 15.00
CA GLU A 176 17.79 -14.18 16.27
C GLU A 176 16.69 -13.11 16.17
N LYS A 177 16.27 -12.71 14.96
CA LYS A 177 15.33 -11.63 14.70
C LYS A 177 14.00 -12.15 14.14
N LYS A 178 12.93 -11.38 14.39
CA LYS A 178 11.61 -11.64 13.79
C LYS A 178 11.38 -10.74 12.59
N GLY A 179 10.65 -11.20 11.57
CA GLY A 179 10.18 -10.33 10.49
C GLY A 179 9.02 -9.46 10.95
N LYS A 180 9.05 -8.16 10.63
CA LYS A 180 7.93 -7.22 10.80
C LYS A 180 7.67 -6.53 9.47
N VAL A 181 6.45 -6.65 8.97
CA VAL A 181 6.01 -6.00 7.72
C VAL A 181 4.98 -4.91 8.05
N VAL A 182 5.19 -3.72 7.51
CA VAL A 182 4.26 -2.59 7.58
C VAL A 182 3.79 -2.28 6.17
N ILE A 183 2.48 -2.38 5.95
CA ILE A 183 1.88 -2.06 4.66
C ILE A 183 1.43 -0.59 4.67
N VAL A 184 1.84 0.16 3.66
CA VAL A 184 1.51 1.58 3.47
C VAL A 184 0.40 1.71 2.43
N GLY A 185 -0.60 2.54 2.73
CA GLY A 185 -1.74 2.80 1.87
C GLY A 185 -2.94 1.90 2.17
N GLN A 186 -3.94 1.95 1.30
CA GLN A 186 -5.08 1.03 1.38
C GLN A 186 -4.58 -0.38 1.08
N ILE A 187 -4.79 -1.29 2.03
CA ILE A 187 -4.72 -2.71 1.73
C ILE A 187 -5.95 -2.97 0.85
N PRO A 188 -5.77 -3.41 -0.41
CA PRO A 188 -6.91 -3.77 -1.24
C PRO A 188 -7.71 -4.79 -0.45
N GLU A 189 -9.00 -4.51 -0.29
CA GLU A 189 -9.88 -5.42 0.42
C GLU A 189 -9.75 -6.78 -0.27
N ILE A 190 -9.25 -7.77 0.47
CA ILE A 190 -9.18 -9.13 -0.05
C ILE A 190 -10.64 -9.56 -0.14
N VAL A 191 -11.26 -9.30 -1.28
CA VAL A 191 -12.57 -9.86 -1.61
C VAL A 191 -12.32 -11.35 -1.75
N ARG A 192 -12.45 -12.06 -0.63
CA ARG A 192 -12.48 -13.52 -0.65
C ARG A 192 -13.73 -13.87 -1.45
N GLU A 193 -13.55 -14.39 -2.64
CA GLU A 193 -14.70 -14.78 -3.46
C GLU A 193 -15.24 -16.12 -2.96
N ALA A 194 -16.56 -16.21 -2.85
CA ALA A 194 -17.30 -17.44 -2.68
C ALA A 194 -18.16 -17.68 -3.92
N THR A 195 -18.42 -18.93 -4.26
CA THR A 195 -19.33 -19.27 -5.36
C THR A 195 -20.76 -19.39 -4.82
N LEU A 196 -21.65 -18.48 -5.22
CA LEU A 196 -23.09 -18.62 -4.98
C LEU A 196 -23.68 -19.46 -6.10
N THR A 197 -24.28 -20.59 -5.72
CA THR A 197 -25.00 -21.47 -6.65
C THR A 197 -26.48 -21.47 -6.28
N ILE A 198 -27.33 -21.09 -7.25
CA ILE A 198 -28.78 -21.13 -7.09
C ILE A 198 -29.33 -22.11 -8.13
N ARG A 199 -30.15 -23.05 -7.67
CA ARG A 199 -30.89 -23.95 -8.53
C ARG A 199 -32.33 -23.51 -8.62
N LEU A 200 -32.79 -23.20 -9.82
CA LEU A 200 -34.17 -22.87 -10.12
C LEU A 200 -34.93 -24.15 -10.47
N ILE A 201 -36.08 -24.32 -9.84
CA ILE A 201 -37.01 -25.41 -10.14
C ILE A 201 -38.39 -24.83 -10.44
N ASP A 202 -39.11 -25.48 -11.34
CA ASP A 202 -40.49 -25.17 -11.67
C ASP A 202 -41.46 -25.63 -10.57
N THR A 203 -42.75 -25.40 -10.79
CA THR A 203 -43.84 -25.79 -9.88
C THR A 203 -43.96 -27.30 -9.67
N TYR A 204 -43.39 -28.10 -10.56
CA TYR A 204 -43.37 -29.57 -10.49
C TYR A 204 -42.07 -30.09 -9.88
N GLY A 205 -41.19 -29.21 -9.41
CA GLY A 205 -39.88 -29.55 -8.87
C GLY A 205 -38.86 -29.97 -9.92
N LYS A 206 -39.13 -29.74 -11.21
CA LYS A 206 -38.18 -29.99 -12.30
C LYS A 206 -37.26 -28.77 -12.48
N PRO A 207 -36.03 -28.96 -12.95
CA PRO A 207 -35.14 -27.84 -13.28
C PRO A 207 -35.77 -26.83 -14.25
N ALA A 208 -35.71 -25.54 -13.89
CA ALA A 208 -36.08 -24.45 -14.78
C ALA A 208 -34.86 -24.06 -15.62
N GLY A 209 -34.57 -24.85 -16.66
CA GLY A 209 -33.48 -24.59 -17.61
C GLY A 209 -33.76 -23.43 -18.56
N ASN A 210 -32.71 -22.78 -19.08
CA ASN A 210 -32.80 -21.64 -19.99
C ASN A 210 -33.61 -20.44 -19.46
N ALA A 211 -33.83 -20.36 -18.15
CA ALA A 211 -34.53 -19.27 -17.51
C ALA A 211 -33.63 -18.03 -17.48
N ARG A 212 -34.11 -16.90 -18.01
CA ARG A 212 -33.39 -15.62 -17.97
C ARG A 212 -33.41 -15.06 -16.55
N TYR A 213 -32.25 -14.59 -16.08
CA TYR A 213 -32.15 -13.98 -14.76
C TYR A 213 -31.29 -12.71 -14.74
N ARG A 214 -31.54 -11.88 -13.73
CA ARG A 214 -30.60 -10.89 -13.20
C ARG A 214 -30.39 -11.16 -11.71
N LEU A 215 -29.14 -11.22 -11.27
CA LEU A 215 -28.74 -11.41 -9.89
C LEU A 215 -27.97 -10.18 -9.43
N GLU A 216 -28.44 -9.56 -8.35
CA GLU A 216 -27.81 -8.39 -7.72
C GLU A 216 -27.31 -8.82 -6.33
N VAL A 217 -26.01 -8.75 -6.08
CA VAL A 217 -25.40 -9.09 -4.79
C VAL A 217 -24.42 -7.99 -4.43
N GLU A 218 -24.72 -7.26 -3.35
CA GLU A 218 -24.00 -6.04 -2.97
C GLU A 218 -23.89 -5.06 -4.16
N ASP A 219 -22.68 -4.73 -4.59
CA ASP A 219 -22.39 -3.77 -5.65
C ASP A 219 -22.24 -4.43 -7.03
N ARG A 220 -22.48 -5.74 -7.11
CA ARG A 220 -22.29 -6.54 -8.34
C ARG A 220 -23.64 -6.93 -8.94
N GLN A 221 -23.69 -6.92 -10.27
CA GLN A 221 -24.84 -7.38 -11.05
C GLN A 221 -24.39 -8.44 -12.07
N PHE A 222 -25.18 -9.51 -12.17
CA PHE A 222 -24.96 -10.61 -13.08
C PHE A 222 -26.24 -10.84 -13.89
N GLU A 223 -26.11 -11.11 -15.18
CA GLU A 223 -27.23 -11.46 -16.05
C GLU A 223 -26.89 -12.69 -16.87
N GLY A 224 -27.90 -13.52 -17.16
CA GLY A 224 -27.68 -14.71 -17.97
C GLY A 224 -28.91 -15.60 -18.08
N HIS A 225 -28.65 -16.85 -18.46
CA HIS A 225 -29.62 -17.93 -18.49
C HIS A 225 -29.13 -19.06 -17.59
N THR A 226 -30.06 -19.75 -16.92
CA THR A 226 -29.72 -20.99 -16.20
C THR A 226 -29.27 -22.07 -17.19
N THR A 227 -28.46 -23.00 -16.69
CA THR A 227 -28.06 -24.19 -17.45
C THR A 227 -29.26 -25.01 -17.90
N GLU A 228 -29.21 -25.51 -19.14
CA GLU A 228 -30.35 -26.17 -19.79
C GLU A 228 -30.85 -27.41 -19.02
N ALA A 229 -29.94 -28.20 -18.47
CA ALA A 229 -30.24 -29.53 -17.92
C ALA A 229 -30.69 -29.50 -16.45
N ASP A 230 -30.14 -28.58 -15.65
CA ASP A 230 -30.22 -28.62 -14.18
C ASP A 230 -30.68 -27.30 -13.55
N GLY A 231 -30.94 -26.25 -14.35
CA GLY A 231 -31.56 -25.01 -13.91
C GLY A 231 -30.67 -24.21 -12.96
N ILE A 232 -29.35 -24.36 -13.08
CA ILE A 232 -28.37 -23.78 -12.16
C ILE A 232 -27.84 -22.47 -12.72
N LEU A 233 -27.66 -21.49 -11.83
CA LEU A 233 -26.80 -20.33 -12.05
C LEU A 233 -25.73 -20.30 -10.96
N SER A 234 -24.51 -19.89 -11.34
CA SER A 234 -23.35 -19.90 -10.44
C SER A 234 -22.48 -18.68 -10.70
N HIS A 235 -22.21 -17.89 -9.66
CA HIS A 235 -21.41 -16.66 -9.74
C HIS A 235 -20.46 -16.52 -8.57
N LYS A 236 -19.30 -15.93 -8.83
CA LYS A 236 -18.38 -15.53 -7.76
C LYS A 236 -18.84 -14.22 -7.13
N ILE A 237 -19.14 -14.28 -5.84
CA ILE A 237 -19.59 -13.16 -5.02
C ILE A 237 -18.62 -12.92 -3.87
N SER A 238 -18.73 -11.80 -3.18
CA SER A 238 -18.01 -11.56 -1.92
C SER A 238 -18.39 -12.62 -0.88
N LYS A 239 -17.41 -13.21 -0.18
CA LYS A 239 -17.65 -14.13 0.95
C LYS A 239 -18.38 -13.43 2.11
N ASN A 240 -18.33 -12.10 2.16
CA ASN A 240 -19.01 -11.34 3.20
C ASN A 240 -20.43 -10.92 2.80
N ALA A 241 -20.87 -11.23 1.57
CA ALA A 241 -22.19 -10.89 1.09
C ALA A 241 -23.27 -11.60 1.90
N LYS A 242 -24.15 -10.81 2.52
CA LYS A 242 -25.24 -11.32 3.39
C LYS A 242 -26.60 -11.29 2.71
N THR A 243 -26.74 -10.50 1.65
CA THR A 243 -28.03 -10.25 1.00
C THR A 243 -27.85 -10.13 -0.51
N GLY A 244 -28.90 -10.47 -1.26
CA GLY A 244 -28.96 -10.24 -2.69
C GLY A 244 -30.39 -10.18 -3.20
N LYS A 245 -30.56 -9.99 -4.50
CA LYS A 245 -31.84 -10.05 -5.21
C LYS A 245 -31.67 -10.90 -6.46
N LEU A 246 -32.53 -11.89 -6.63
CA LEU A 246 -32.69 -12.60 -7.89
C LEU A 246 -33.95 -12.09 -8.59
N ILE A 247 -33.83 -11.77 -9.86
CA ILE A 247 -34.90 -11.23 -10.69
C ILE A 247 -35.08 -12.19 -11.85
N LEU A 248 -36.27 -12.77 -11.94
CA LEU A 248 -36.69 -13.65 -13.03
C LEU A 248 -37.84 -12.97 -13.75
N ASP A 249 -37.60 -12.55 -14.99
CA ASP A 249 -38.49 -11.68 -15.77
C ASP A 249 -38.93 -10.42 -15.00
N THR A 250 -40.14 -10.43 -14.43
CA THR A 250 -40.72 -9.31 -13.66
C THR A 250 -40.82 -9.60 -12.16
N ILE A 251 -40.41 -10.79 -11.72
CA ILE A 251 -40.54 -11.25 -10.33
C ILE A 251 -39.20 -11.06 -9.60
N ILE A 252 -39.26 -10.49 -8.39
CA ILE A 252 -38.10 -10.18 -7.55
C ILE A 252 -38.12 -11.08 -6.31
N TYR A 253 -37.00 -11.77 -6.08
CA TYR A 253 -36.75 -12.62 -4.93
C TYR A 253 -35.61 -12.02 -4.09
N ASN A 254 -35.89 -11.68 -2.83
CA ASN A 254 -34.85 -11.27 -1.90
C ASN A 254 -34.12 -12.50 -1.35
N LEU A 255 -32.80 -12.47 -1.40
CA LEU A 255 -31.92 -13.53 -0.95
C LEU A 255 -31.30 -13.14 0.39
N ILE A 256 -31.28 -14.10 1.32
CA ILE A 256 -30.44 -14.05 2.52
C ILE A 256 -29.33 -15.09 2.30
N ILE A 257 -28.08 -14.62 2.27
CA ILE A 257 -26.91 -15.44 2.02
C ILE A 257 -26.27 -15.74 3.38
N SER A 258 -26.28 -17.01 3.78
CA SER A 258 -25.72 -17.46 5.04
C SER A 258 -24.43 -18.26 4.81
N ASP A 259 -23.46 -18.11 5.70
CA ASP A 259 -22.17 -18.80 5.64
C ASP A 259 -22.28 -20.34 5.64
N ASP A 260 -23.38 -20.88 6.16
CA ASP A 260 -23.60 -22.32 6.35
C ASP A 260 -24.25 -23.03 5.15
N ILE A 261 -24.63 -22.32 4.08
CA ILE A 261 -25.44 -22.90 2.99
C ILE A 261 -24.90 -22.47 1.61
N PRO A 262 -23.97 -23.25 1.01
CA PRO A 262 -23.52 -22.98 -0.36
C PRO A 262 -24.55 -23.33 -1.45
N MET A 263 -25.75 -23.82 -1.07
CA MET A 263 -26.88 -24.07 -1.98
C MET A 263 -28.19 -23.50 -1.43
N ALA A 264 -28.61 -22.34 -1.90
CA ALA A 264 -29.96 -21.85 -1.66
C ALA A 264 -30.90 -22.49 -2.70
N SER A 265 -31.85 -23.30 -2.24
CA SER A 265 -32.96 -23.81 -3.05
C SER A 265 -34.16 -22.86 -2.88
N ILE A 266 -34.56 -22.17 -3.95
CA ILE A 266 -35.72 -21.28 -3.93
C ILE A 266 -36.92 -22.05 -4.50
N ASN A 267 -37.85 -22.44 -3.63
CA ASN A 267 -39.07 -23.14 -4.01
C ASN A 267 -40.26 -22.16 -3.97
N ARG A 268 -40.58 -21.43 -5.05
CA ARG A 268 -41.92 -20.81 -5.19
C ARG A 268 -42.28 -20.33 -6.61
N TRP A 269 -43.39 -20.89 -7.12
CA TRP A 269 -44.32 -20.46 -8.18
C TRP A 269 -43.81 -19.45 -9.21
N ILE A 270 -43.36 -19.96 -10.36
CA ILE A 270 -43.36 -19.25 -11.64
C ILE A 270 -44.58 -19.77 -12.40
N ASP A 271 -45.74 -19.14 -12.23
CA ASP A 271 -46.84 -19.36 -13.16
C ASP A 271 -46.42 -18.71 -14.48
N SER A 272 -46.15 -19.53 -15.49
CA SER A 272 -45.92 -19.08 -16.86
C SER A 272 -47.23 -18.51 -17.41
N PRO A 273 -47.33 -17.22 -17.75
CA PRO A 273 -48.43 -16.76 -18.58
C PRO A 273 -48.14 -17.20 -20.02
N ASP A 274 -49.09 -17.98 -20.56
CA ASP A 274 -49.35 -18.19 -21.98
C ASP A 274 -48.31 -18.95 -22.81
N TYR A 275 -48.39 -20.28 -22.75
CA TYR A 275 -48.19 -21.10 -23.95
C TYR A 275 -49.56 -21.42 -24.55
N PRO A 276 -49.91 -20.92 -25.77
CA PRO A 276 -51.14 -21.32 -26.42
C PRO A 276 -51.07 -22.81 -26.82
N SER A 277 -52.09 -23.56 -26.39
CA SER A 277 -52.27 -24.98 -26.71
C SER A 277 -52.22 -25.23 -28.22
N PRO A 278 -51.63 -26.36 -28.68
CA PRO A 278 -51.72 -26.75 -30.08
C PRO A 278 -53.18 -27.04 -30.44
N VAL A 279 -53.65 -26.37 -31.49
CA VAL A 279 -54.96 -26.60 -32.11
C VAL A 279 -55.03 -28.06 -32.59
N GLN A 280 -56.09 -28.76 -32.19
CA GLN A 280 -56.44 -30.10 -32.68
C GLN A 280 -56.82 -30.09 -34.16
#